data_AF-A0A7X0H273-F1
#
_entry.id   AF-A0A7X0H273-F1
#
_cell.length_a   1.000
_cell.length_b   1.000
_cell.length_c   1.000
_cell.angle_alpha   90.00
_cell.angle_beta   90.00
_cell.angle_gamma   90.00
#
_symmetry.space_group_name_H-M   'P 1'
#
loop_
_entity.id
_entity.type
_entity.pdbx_description
1 polymer ?
#
loop_
_entity_poly.entity_id
_entity_poly.type
_entity_poly.pdbx_seq_one_letter_code
_entity_poly.pdbx_strand_id
1 'polypeptide(L)' 'MTEPSKDVVAVRAIRDRLRMELKKLDRLGEQMAAIELNSAIEILNTRLGEEDDPAETERLFRRHFDN' A
#
# COMPACT_ATOMS: atom_id res chain seq x y z
N MET A 1 23.77 -14.98 4.15
CA MET A 1 22.39 -14.52 3.87
C MET A 1 21.52 -15.07 4.98
N THR A 2 21.06 -14.23 5.90
CA THR A 2 20.14 -14.60 6.97
C THR A 2 18.73 -14.63 6.40
N GLU A 3 18.00 -15.73 6.59
CA GLU A 3 16.61 -15.83 6.15
C GLU A 3 15.75 -14.74 6.83
N PRO A 4 14.79 -14.15 6.11
CA PRO A 4 13.86 -13.22 6.73
C PRO A 4 13.07 -13.92 7.84
N SER A 5 12.86 -13.21 8.96
CA SER A 5 12.07 -13.76 10.06
C SER A 5 10.65 -14.11 9.59
N LYS A 6 10.01 -15.09 10.23
CA LYS A 6 8.61 -15.45 9.95
C LYS A 6 7.66 -14.24 10.05
N ASP A 7 7.99 -13.28 10.92
CA ASP A 7 7.25 -12.02 11.07
C ASP A 7 7.36 -11.13 9.83
N VAL A 8 8.58 -10.97 9.28
CA VAL A 8 8.81 -10.20 8.03
C VAL A 8 8.01 -10.81 6.87
N VAL A 9 8.01 -12.14 6.74
CA VAL A 9 7.26 -12.83 5.67
C VAL A 9 5.75 -12.62 5.83
N ALA A 10 5.23 -12.70 7.07
CA ALA A 10 3.82 -12.46 7.34
C ALA A 10 3.40 -11.00 7.04
N VAL A 11 4.22 -10.02 7.42
CA VAL A 11 3.97 -8.61 7.15
C VAL A 11 3.96 -8.32 5.64
N ARG A 12 4.90 -8.89 4.87
CA ARG A 12 4.90 -8.80 3.40
C ARG A 12 3.63 -9.38 2.77
N ALA A 13 3.21 -10.57 3.22
CA ALA A 13 2.01 -11.21 2.70
C ALA A 13 0.74 -10.37 2.95
N ILE A 14 0.63 -9.73 4.12
CA ILE A 14 -0.47 -8.81 4.42
C ILE A 14 -0.41 -7.59 3.49
N ARG A 15 0.75 -6.93 3.37
CA ARG A 15 0.92 -5.78 2.48
C ARG A 15 0.53 -6.10 1.04
N ASP A 16 0.98 -7.22 0.51
CA ASP A 16 0.71 -7.60 -0.87
C ASP A 16 -0.79 -7.85 -1.10
N ARG A 17 -1.49 -8.37 -0.09
CA ARG A 17 -2.95 -8.47 -0.11
C ARG A 17 -3.61 -7.09 -0.09
N LEU A 18 -3.16 -6.16 0.75
CA LEU A 18 -3.70 -4.80 0.79
C LEU A 18 -3.49 -4.07 -0.55
N ARG A 19 -2.35 -4.25 -1.21
CA ARG A 19 -2.10 -3.71 -2.57
C ARG A 19 -3.11 -4.22 -3.60
N MET A 20 -3.55 -5.48 -3.49
CA MET A 20 -4.59 -6.02 -4.37
C MET A 20 -5.95 -5.40 -4.09
N GLU A 21 -6.31 -5.18 -2.82
CA GLU A 21 -7.58 -4.54 -2.46
C GLU A 21 -7.59 -3.05 -2.85
N LEU A 22 -6.45 -2.35 -2.73
CA LEU A 22 -6.30 -0.95 -3.16
C LEU A 22 -6.64 -0.79 -4.65
N LYS A 23 -6.14 -1.69 -5.50
CA LYS A 23 -6.47 -1.70 -6.93
C LYS A 23 -7.97 -1.92 -7.19
N LYS A 24 -8.69 -2.61 -6.31
CA LYS A 24 -10.15 -2.78 -6.45
C LYS A 24 -10.89 -1.53 -6.01
N LEU A 25 -10.49 -0.91 -4.90
CA LEU A 25 -11.08 0.35 -4.42
C LEU A 25 -10.91 1.48 -5.44
N ASP A 26 -9.71 1.60 -6.01
CA ASP A 26 -9.42 2.56 -7.08
C ASP A 26 -10.32 2.34 -8.30
N ARG A 27 -10.50 1.09 -8.74
CA ARG A 27 -11.44 0.74 -9.84
C ARG A 27 -12.91 1.03 -9.53
N LEU A 28 -13.30 0.94 -8.26
CA LEU A 28 -14.66 1.25 -7.82
C LEU A 28 -14.89 2.75 -7.62
N GLY A 29 -13.82 3.56 -7.61
CA GLY A 29 -13.91 4.99 -7.30
C GLY A 29 -14.11 5.26 -5.80
N GLU A 30 -13.81 4.29 -4.93
CA GLU A 30 -13.93 4.43 -3.47
C GLU A 30 -12.75 5.22 -2.89
N GLN A 31 -12.74 6.52 -3.15
CA GLN A 31 -11.57 7.39 -2.96
C GLN A 31 -11.05 7.40 -1.51
N MET A 32 -11.92 7.68 -0.54
CA MET A 32 -11.52 7.71 0.89
C MET A 32 -10.98 6.37 1.36
N ALA A 33 -11.63 5.26 0.96
CA ALA A 33 -11.18 3.94 1.34
C ALA A 33 -9.81 3.59 0.70
N ALA A 34 -9.58 4.02 -0.55
CA ALA A 34 -8.30 3.84 -1.23
C ALA A 34 -7.17 4.62 -0.53
N ILE A 35 -7.43 5.86 -0.10
CA ILE A 35 -6.45 6.68 0.63
C ILE A 35 -6.07 6.02 1.97
N GLU A 36 -7.06 5.64 2.77
CA GLU A 36 -6.82 4.99 4.07
C GLU A 36 -6.06 3.67 3.91
N LEU A 37 -6.39 2.89 2.88
CA LEU A 37 -5.71 1.64 2.59
C LEU A 37 -4.27 1.86 2.12
N ASN A 38 -4.01 2.92 1.37
CA ASN A 38 -2.67 3.31 0.97
C ASN A 38 -1.82 3.70 2.19
N SER A 39 -2.35 4.51 3.11
CA SER A 39 -1.68 4.84 4.38
C SER A 39 -1.33 3.59 5.21
N ALA A 40 -2.23 2.59 5.24
CA ALA A 40 -1.96 1.32 5.90
C ALA A 40 -0.77 0.56 5.25
N ILE A 41 -0.65 0.60 3.92
CA ILE A 41 0.48 0.00 3.19
C ILE A 41 1.79 0.72 3.53
N GLU A 42 1.79 2.05 3.60
CA GLU A 42 2.96 2.86 3.98
C GLU A 42 3.51 2.51 5.37
N ILE A 43 2.60 2.29 6.33
CA ILE A 43 2.98 1.83 7.68
C ILE A 43 3.67 0.47 7.64
N LEU A 44 3.19 -0.47 6.80
CA LEU A 44 3.79 -1.80 6.68
C LEU A 44 5.15 -1.75 5.96
N ASN A 45 5.30 -0.90 4.95
CA ASN A 45 6.58 -0.67 4.27
C ASN A 45 7.63 -0.12 5.23
N THR A 46 7.25 0.90 6.01
CA THR A 46 8.10 1.46 7.07
C THR A 46 8.54 0.38 8.06
N ARG A 47 7.63 -0.51 8.49
CA ARG A 47 7.95 -1.64 9.37
C ARG A 47 8.92 -2.65 8.73
N LEU A 48 8.83 -2.85 7.42
CA LEU A 48 9.71 -3.75 6.66
C LEU A 48 11.07 -3.14 6.35
N GLY A 49 11.24 -1.83 6.53
CA GLY A 49 12.41 -1.08 6.05
C GLY A 49 12.51 -1.08 4.52
N GLU A 50 11.37 -1.26 3.85
CA GLU A 50 11.27 -1.23 2.38
C GLU A 50 10.79 0.17 2.00
N GLU A 51 11.56 0.87 1.17
CA GLU A 51 11.14 2.18 0.65
C GLU A 51 9.87 2.03 -0.18
N ASP A 52 8.90 2.90 0.10
CA ASP A 52 7.78 3.09 -0.79
C ASP A 52 8.21 3.79 -2.08
N ASP A 53 7.42 3.63 -3.14
CA ASP A 53 7.47 4.55 -4.26
C ASP A 53 6.58 5.75 -3.92
N PRO A 54 7.12 6.89 -3.44
CA PRO A 54 6.32 8.07 -3.12
C PRO A 54 5.53 8.60 -4.34
N ALA A 55 5.84 8.15 -5.56
CA ALA A 55 5.03 8.46 -6.72
C ALA A 55 3.68 7.72 -6.76
N GLU A 56 3.49 6.64 -6.00
CA GLU A 56 2.24 5.85 -6.04
C GLU A 56 1.11 6.55 -5.25
N THR A 57 1.40 7.10 -4.08
CA THR A 57 0.48 7.94 -3.28
C THR A 57 0.08 9.20 -4.03
N GLU A 58 1.05 9.89 -4.63
CA GLU A 58 0.82 11.08 -5.45
C GLU A 58 -0.03 10.78 -6.71
N ARG A 59 0.18 9.63 -7.36
CA ARG A 59 -0.64 9.21 -8.51
C ARG A 59 -2.07 8.89 -8.10
N LEU A 60 -2.28 8.24 -6.96
CA LEU A 60 -3.61 7.99 -6.39
C LEU A 60 -4.31 9.30 -6.07
N PHE A 61 -3.59 10.25 -5.46
CA PHE A 61 -4.15 11.55 -5.13
C PHE A 61 -4.58 12.32 -6.39
N ARG A 62 -3.71 12.44 -7.40
CA ARG A 62 -4.08 13.11 -8.66
C ARG A 62 -5.25 12.44 -9.37
N ARG A 63 -5.30 11.10 -9.40
CA ARG A 63 -6.38 10.37 -10.09
C ARG A 63 -7.75 10.64 -9.47
N HIS A 64 -7.80 10.97 -8.18
CA HIS A 64 -9.05 11.18 -7.45
C HIS A 64 -9.39 12.65 -7.18
N PHE A 65 -8.40 13.55 -7.09
CA PHE A 65 -8.59 14.95 -6.70
C PHE A 65 -8.26 16.01 -7.77
N ASP A 66 -7.55 15.68 -8.86
CA ASP A 66 -7.21 16.63 -9.95
C ASP A 66 -8.19 16.56 -11.14
N ASN A 67 -9.49 16.36 -10.90
CA ASN A 67 -10.53 16.52 -11.94
C ASN A 67 -10.86 17.99 -12.18
#